data_AF-A0A1J5CSG9-F1
#
_entry.id   AF-A0A1J5CSG9-F1
#
_cell.length_a   1.000
_cell.length_b   1.000
_cell.length_c   1.000
_cell.angle_alpha   90.00
_cell.angle_beta   90.00
_cell.angle_gamma   90.00
#
_symmetry.space_group_name_H-M   'P 1'
#
loop_
_entity.id
_entity.type
_entity.pdbx_description
1 polymer ?
#
loop_
_entity_poly.entity_id
_entity_poly.type
_entity_poly.pdbx_seq_one_letter_code
_entity_poly.pdbx_strand_id
1 'polypeptide(L)'
;MPYQLEEGESLQRQRLSREATNLAVQGRWEEAAKLNREIIERFPNDIKAYNRLGRALTELGEIAQAREAYLMALELAPDNAIAKKNIARLDSLSESKVGFDNKVARIIPELFIAESTKSGIVTLHNLAPSKVLARVNQGDQVQLSLEEQRLVVTSEDGMYLGEVEPKHSSRLVKLIKGGNKYVAAIFGVEATKAQVIIKEIYQRPDQSGIPSFPGKIADSSHPYAGGKLLRWGIVDKEEEAEHFEEEVEDSSEEMLPDGFSVVEDIE
;
A
#
# COMPACT_ATOMS: atom_id res chain seq x y z
N MET A 1 45.97 7.20 20.62
CA MET A 1 44.94 6.22 21.03
C MET A 1 43.63 6.43 20.26
N PRO A 2 43.60 6.38 18.91
CA PRO A 2 42.35 6.49 18.14
C PRO A 2 41.50 5.21 18.18
N TYR A 3 42.12 4.03 18.29
CA TYR A 3 41.44 2.72 18.29
C TYR A 3 40.40 2.52 19.42
N GLN A 4 40.67 3.04 20.63
CA GLN A 4 39.75 2.88 21.78
C GLN A 4 38.48 3.74 21.67
N LEU A 5 38.53 4.85 20.90
CA LEU A 5 37.36 5.70 20.66
C LEU A 5 36.46 5.10 19.58
N GLU A 6 37.04 4.55 18.52
CA GLU A 6 36.30 3.88 17.44
C GLU A 6 35.59 2.59 17.91
N GLU A 7 36.20 1.82 18.81
CA GLU A 7 35.57 0.64 19.42
C GLU A 7 34.34 1.00 20.26
N GLY A 8 34.44 2.05 21.07
CA GLY A 8 33.32 2.54 21.90
C GLY A 8 32.15 3.04 21.07
N GLU A 9 32.43 3.76 19.99
CA GLU A 9 31.42 4.25 19.05
C GLU A 9 30.74 3.11 18.27
N SER A 10 31.51 2.09 17.85
CA SER A 10 30.95 0.91 17.18
C SER A 10 30.00 0.11 18.08
N LEU A 11 30.39 -0.12 19.34
CA LEU A 11 29.53 -0.76 20.34
C LEU A 11 28.25 0.06 20.60
N GLN A 12 28.39 1.37 20.71
CA GLN A 12 27.25 2.26 20.90
C GLN A 12 26.30 2.23 19.70
N ARG A 13 26.82 2.25 18.46
CA ARG A 13 26.04 2.10 17.23
C ARG A 13 25.28 0.78 17.19
N GLN A 14 25.94 -0.33 17.55
CA GLN A 14 25.30 -1.65 17.61
C GLN A 14 24.16 -1.69 18.64
N ARG A 15 24.37 -1.10 19.82
CA ARG A 15 23.34 -1.01 20.86
C ARG A 15 22.11 -0.25 20.38
N LEU A 16 22.32 0.95 19.83
CA LEU A 16 21.22 1.77 19.28
C LEU A 16 20.51 1.04 18.13
N SER A 17 21.28 0.36 17.26
CA SER A 17 20.72 -0.43 16.15
C SER A 17 19.84 -1.58 16.63
N ARG A 18 20.27 -2.31 17.67
CA ARG A 18 19.47 -3.39 18.27
C ARG A 18 18.18 -2.85 18.88
N GLU A 19 18.27 -1.76 19.63
CA GLU A 19 17.12 -1.12 20.24
C GLU A 19 16.11 -0.61 19.18
N ALA A 20 16.59 0.01 18.11
CA ALA A 20 15.74 0.48 17.00
C ALA A 20 15.03 -0.68 16.31
N THR A 21 15.72 -1.81 16.15
CA THR A 21 15.15 -3.03 15.57
C THR A 21 14.09 -3.63 16.50
N ASN A 22 14.32 -3.66 17.81
CA ASN A 22 13.35 -4.15 18.78
C ASN A 22 12.08 -3.29 18.82
N LEU A 23 12.22 -1.96 18.79
CA LEU A 23 11.08 -1.04 18.70
C LEU A 23 10.25 -1.29 17.43
N ALA A 24 10.92 -1.50 16.29
CA ALA A 24 10.26 -1.85 15.03
C ALA A 24 9.52 -3.20 15.11
N VAL A 25 10.10 -4.23 15.74
CA VAL A 25 9.43 -5.53 15.96
C VAL A 25 8.18 -5.38 16.83
N GLN A 26 8.19 -4.45 17.79
CA GLN A 26 7.04 -4.12 18.63
C GLN A 26 6.00 -3.22 17.93
N GLY A 27 6.24 -2.81 16.68
CA GLY A 27 5.36 -1.89 15.94
C GLY A 27 5.42 -0.43 16.43
N ARG A 28 6.41 -0.07 17.24
CA ARG A 28 6.62 1.30 17.76
C ARG A 28 7.44 2.10 16.75
N TRP A 29 6.81 2.41 15.61
CA TRP A 29 7.49 2.94 14.43
C TRP A 29 8.01 4.36 14.61
N GLU A 30 7.30 5.24 15.32
CA GLU A 30 7.74 6.62 15.60
C GLU A 30 9.04 6.62 16.42
N GLU A 31 9.12 5.74 17.41
CA GLU A 31 10.30 5.62 18.27
C GLU A 31 11.48 4.99 17.53
N ALA A 32 11.20 3.95 16.72
CA ALA A 32 12.21 3.37 15.84
C ALA A 32 12.75 4.41 14.84
N ALA A 33 11.89 5.26 14.26
CA ALA A 33 12.31 6.33 13.36
C ALA A 33 13.17 7.36 14.08
N LYS A 34 12.77 7.80 15.28
CA LYS A 34 13.55 8.73 16.11
C LYS A 34 14.94 8.17 16.41
N LEU A 35 15.02 6.91 16.82
CA LEU A 35 16.30 6.29 17.17
C LEU A 35 17.21 6.11 15.94
N ASN A 36 16.64 5.77 14.78
CA ASN A 36 17.45 5.72 13.55
C ASN A 36 17.94 7.10 13.10
N ARG A 37 17.17 8.18 13.32
CA ARG A 37 17.67 9.56 13.08
C ARG A 37 18.84 9.88 14.00
N GLU A 38 18.78 9.50 15.28
CA GLU A 38 19.91 9.68 16.21
C GLU A 38 21.16 8.88 15.77
N ILE A 39 20.97 7.64 15.27
CA ILE A 39 22.08 6.85 14.72
C ILE A 39 22.68 7.59 13.52
N ILE A 40 21.87 8.15 12.62
CA ILE A 40 22.35 8.87 11.43
C ILE A 40 23.08 10.17 11.81
N GLU A 41 22.62 10.91 12.82
CA GLU A 41 23.29 12.13 13.30
C GLU A 41 24.70 11.83 13.81
N ARG A 42 24.90 10.68 14.46
CA ARG A 42 26.21 10.25 14.97
C ARG A 42 27.05 9.51 13.93
N PHE A 43 26.39 8.75 13.05
CA PHE A 43 26.99 7.87 12.05
C PHE A 43 26.34 8.13 10.68
N PRO A 44 26.69 9.25 10.02
CA PRO A 44 26.03 9.69 8.80
C PRO A 44 26.23 8.76 7.60
N ASN A 45 27.16 7.81 7.69
CA ASN A 45 27.43 6.80 6.66
C ASN A 45 26.81 5.43 6.98
N ASP A 46 25.95 5.31 8.00
CA ASP A 46 25.29 4.04 8.34
C ASP A 46 24.13 3.74 7.38
N ILE A 47 24.47 3.01 6.32
CA ILE A 47 23.53 2.53 5.30
C ILE A 47 22.37 1.72 5.92
N LYS A 48 22.61 0.95 6.99
CA LYS A 48 21.58 0.13 7.64
C LYS A 48 20.61 1.03 8.41
N ALA A 49 21.08 2.10 9.03
CA ALA A 49 20.23 3.07 9.72
C ALA A 49 19.27 3.80 8.76
N TYR A 50 19.75 4.22 7.59
CA TYR A 50 18.88 4.79 6.55
C TYR A 50 17.81 3.81 6.06
N ASN A 51 18.16 2.54 5.85
CA ASN A 51 17.18 1.51 5.48
C ASN A 51 16.13 1.28 6.57
N ARG A 52 16.55 1.22 7.83
CA ARG A 52 15.63 1.06 8.98
C ARG A 52 14.74 2.30 9.15
N LEU A 53 15.29 3.50 8.97
CA LEU A 53 14.53 4.75 8.97
C LEU A 53 13.48 4.75 7.85
N GLY A 54 13.88 4.43 6.61
CA GLY A 54 12.98 4.32 5.47
C GLY A 54 11.83 3.34 5.73
N ARG A 55 12.13 2.20 6.37
CA ARG A 55 11.11 1.21 6.74
C ARG A 55 10.15 1.76 7.78
N ALA A 56 10.66 2.35 8.87
CA ALA A 56 9.82 2.92 9.90
C ALA A 56 8.90 4.02 9.34
N LEU A 57 9.41 4.90 8.49
CA LEU A 57 8.62 5.96 7.84
C LEU A 57 7.58 5.42 6.87
N THR A 58 7.87 4.30 6.19
CA THR A 58 6.90 3.63 5.32
C THR A 58 5.71 3.10 6.11
N GLU A 59 5.95 2.47 7.27
CA GLU A 59 4.91 1.96 8.15
C GLU A 59 4.09 3.09 8.80
N LEU A 60 4.69 4.26 9.00
CA LEU A 60 4.00 5.48 9.45
C LEU A 60 3.20 6.18 8.32
N GLY A 61 3.35 5.73 7.07
CA GLY A 61 2.72 6.37 5.91
C GLY A 61 3.40 7.66 5.44
N GLU A 62 4.57 8.01 5.99
CA GLU A 62 5.38 9.17 5.60
C GLU A 62 6.21 8.85 4.34
N ILE A 63 5.52 8.57 3.23
CA ILE A 63 6.11 8.03 1.99
C ILE A 63 7.24 8.90 1.41
N ALA A 64 7.09 10.22 1.43
CA ALA A 64 8.09 11.14 0.90
C ALA A 64 9.42 11.05 1.68
N GLN A 65 9.35 11.12 3.01
CA GLN A 65 10.53 11.01 3.87
C GLN A 65 11.13 9.59 3.83
N ALA A 66 10.29 8.56 3.72
CA ALA A 66 10.77 7.19 3.55
C ALA A 66 11.61 7.05 2.28
N ARG A 67 11.15 7.65 1.17
CA ARG A 67 11.86 7.64 -0.11
C ARG A 67 13.21 8.36 0.00
N GLU A 68 13.24 9.53 0.63
CA GLU A 68 14.49 10.25 0.90
C GLU A 68 15.49 9.40 1.68
N ALA A 69 15.03 8.73 2.75
CA ALA A 69 15.90 7.86 3.55
C ALA A 69 16.48 6.70 2.72
N TYR A 70 15.67 6.05 1.87
CA TYR A 70 16.20 5.01 0.98
C TYR A 70 17.12 5.55 -0.12
N LEU A 71 16.89 6.76 -0.62
CA LEU A 71 17.80 7.39 -1.58
C LEU A 71 19.16 7.68 -0.95
N MET A 72 19.20 8.18 0.28
CA MET A 72 20.46 8.34 1.03
C MET A 72 21.20 7.00 1.20
N ALA A 73 20.47 5.90 1.43
CA ALA A 73 21.08 4.56 1.47
C ALA A 73 21.69 4.15 0.12
N LEU A 74 21.10 4.57 -1.01
CA LEU A 74 21.64 4.32 -2.36
C LEU A 74 22.78 5.25 -2.74
N GLU A 75 22.80 6.49 -2.26
CA GLU A 75 23.95 7.38 -2.44
C GLU A 75 25.20 6.81 -1.78
N LEU A 76 25.04 6.24 -0.58
CA LEU A 76 26.14 5.59 0.15
C LEU A 76 26.49 4.20 -0.42
N ALA A 77 25.49 3.44 -0.86
CA ALA A 77 25.66 2.11 -1.42
C ALA A 77 24.75 1.92 -2.65
N PRO A 78 25.25 2.23 -3.86
CA PRO A 78 24.47 2.14 -5.10
C PRO A 78 23.90 0.75 -5.39
N ASP A 79 24.50 -0.31 -4.85
CA ASP A 79 24.07 -1.70 -5.02
C ASP A 79 23.19 -2.23 -3.89
N ASN A 80 22.70 -1.36 -3.00
CA ASN A 80 21.81 -1.76 -1.93
C ASN A 80 20.45 -2.26 -2.48
N ALA A 81 20.30 -3.58 -2.57
CA ALA A 81 19.10 -4.24 -3.06
C ALA A 81 17.86 -3.94 -2.20
N ILE A 82 18.03 -3.75 -0.89
CA ILE A 82 16.94 -3.44 0.04
C ILE A 82 16.35 -2.07 -0.29
N ALA A 83 17.21 -1.05 -0.45
CA ALA A 83 16.78 0.30 -0.79
C ALA A 83 16.14 0.35 -2.19
N LYS A 84 16.72 -0.30 -3.20
CA LYS A 84 16.13 -0.40 -4.56
C LYS A 84 14.73 -1.03 -4.52
N LYS A 85 14.59 -2.17 -3.83
CA LYS A 85 13.32 -2.89 -3.70
C LYS A 85 12.26 -2.03 -3.00
N ASN A 86 12.64 -1.35 -1.92
CA ASN A 86 11.70 -0.51 -1.19
C ASN A 86 11.33 0.75 -1.95
N ILE A 87 12.25 1.42 -2.65
CA ILE A 87 11.92 2.55 -3.53
C ILE A 87 10.98 2.09 -4.64
N ALA A 88 11.24 0.96 -5.31
CA ALA A 88 10.31 0.45 -6.33
C ALA A 88 8.91 0.18 -5.76
N ARG A 89 8.84 -0.36 -4.52
CA ARG A 89 7.57 -0.52 -3.81
C ARG A 89 6.91 0.83 -3.50
N LEU A 90 7.66 1.81 -2.99
CA LEU A 90 7.17 3.15 -2.70
C LEU A 90 6.73 3.87 -3.97
N ASP A 91 7.43 3.67 -5.09
CA ASP A 91 7.13 4.24 -6.39
C ASP A 91 5.91 3.55 -7.00
N SER A 92 5.65 2.25 -6.75
CA SER A 92 4.36 1.64 -7.13
C SER A 92 3.19 2.14 -6.28
N LEU A 93 3.43 2.41 -5.00
CA LEU A 93 2.46 3.04 -4.10
C LEU A 93 2.27 4.52 -4.43
N SER A 94 3.32 5.19 -4.90
CA SER A 94 3.26 6.57 -5.33
C SER A 94 2.70 6.67 -6.74
N GLU A 95 2.93 5.73 -7.67
CA GLU A 95 2.29 5.66 -8.98
C GLU A 95 0.80 5.36 -8.84
N SER A 96 0.40 4.59 -7.82
CA SER A 96 -1.01 4.52 -7.41
C SER A 96 -1.54 5.86 -6.83
N LYS A 97 -0.65 6.80 -6.47
CA LYS A 97 -0.92 8.18 -6.05
C LYS A 97 -0.50 9.29 -7.06
N VAL A 98 0.23 9.00 -8.14
CA VAL A 98 0.77 9.98 -9.13
C VAL A 98 -0.19 10.12 -10.31
N GLY A 99 -1.37 9.51 -10.18
CA GLY A 99 -2.62 10.04 -10.74
C GLY A 99 -3.30 11.13 -9.88
N PHE A 100 -2.71 11.59 -8.77
CA PHE A 100 -3.30 12.62 -7.89
C PHE A 100 -2.50 13.93 -7.90
N ASP A 101 -2.48 14.60 -9.05
CA ASP A 101 -2.37 16.05 -9.05
C ASP A 101 -3.68 16.63 -8.50
N ASN A 102 -3.67 16.97 -7.21
CA ASN A 102 -4.41 18.10 -6.63
C ASN A 102 -5.90 18.28 -6.99
N LYS A 103 -6.67 17.19 -6.98
CA LYS A 103 -8.09 17.21 -6.61
C LYS A 103 -8.36 15.98 -5.76
N VAL A 104 -8.19 16.08 -4.44
CA VAL A 104 -8.66 15.02 -3.52
C VAL A 104 -10.19 15.07 -3.51
N ALA A 105 -10.79 14.46 -4.53
CA ALA A 105 -12.10 13.85 -4.43
C ALA A 105 -12.00 12.86 -3.26
N ARG A 106 -12.62 13.24 -2.15
CA ARG A 106 -12.62 12.48 -0.91
C ARG A 106 -13.15 11.08 -1.23
N ILE A 107 -12.32 10.05 -1.10
CA ILE A 107 -12.80 8.67 -0.95
C ILE A 107 -13.80 8.74 0.19
N ILE A 108 -15.10 8.55 -0.09
CA ILE A 108 -16.14 8.52 0.93
C ILE A 108 -16.15 7.09 1.48
N PRO A 109 -15.55 6.79 2.65
CA PRO A 109 -15.48 5.42 3.16
C PRO A 109 -16.88 4.85 3.42
N GLU A 110 -17.86 5.73 3.66
CA GLU A 110 -19.29 5.41 3.83
C GLU A 110 -19.92 4.83 2.55
N LEU A 111 -19.38 5.10 1.37
CA LEU A 111 -19.88 4.57 0.09
C LEU A 111 -19.65 3.05 -0.02
N PHE A 112 -18.62 2.55 0.65
CA PHE A 112 -18.22 1.14 0.65
C PHE A 112 -18.88 0.32 1.77
N ILE A 113 -19.65 0.95 2.65
CA ILE A 113 -20.52 0.24 3.59
C ILE A 113 -21.73 -0.26 2.80
N ALA A 114 -21.75 -1.55 2.50
CA ALA A 114 -22.84 -2.22 1.80
C ALA A 114 -24.09 -2.29 2.70
N GLU A 115 -24.87 -1.21 2.74
CA GLU A 115 -26.24 -1.26 3.23
C GLU A 115 -27.08 -2.01 2.18
N SER A 116 -27.52 -3.22 2.55
CA SER A 116 -28.07 -4.26 1.66
C SER A 116 -29.25 -3.86 0.76
N THR A 117 -29.86 -2.68 0.97
CA THR A 117 -30.97 -2.15 0.16
C THR A 117 -30.69 -0.81 -0.53
N LYS A 118 -29.63 -0.11 -0.11
CA LYS A 118 -29.30 1.27 -0.56
C LYS A 118 -28.07 1.34 -1.45
N SER A 119 -27.19 0.35 -1.38
CA SER A 119 -25.97 0.27 -2.18
C SER A 119 -26.00 -0.93 -3.12
N GLY A 120 -25.53 -0.76 -4.35
CA GLY A 120 -25.40 -1.83 -5.32
C GLY A 120 -24.22 -1.63 -6.26
N ILE A 121 -23.53 -2.73 -6.59
CA ILE A 121 -22.49 -2.74 -7.63
C ILE A 121 -23.18 -3.01 -8.96
N VAL A 122 -22.92 -2.15 -9.95
CA VAL A 122 -23.53 -2.22 -11.26
C VAL A 122 -22.45 -2.19 -12.34
N THR A 123 -22.60 -3.06 -13.34
CA THR A 123 -21.71 -3.09 -14.51
C THR A 123 -22.12 -2.01 -15.51
N LEU A 124 -21.12 -1.41 -16.16
CA LEU A 124 -21.30 -0.46 -17.24
C LEU A 124 -21.23 -1.17 -18.60
N HIS A 125 -22.05 -0.71 -19.53
CA HIS A 125 -22.06 -1.10 -20.94
C HIS A 125 -21.82 0.14 -21.81
N ASN A 126 -21.59 -0.08 -23.12
CA ASN A 126 -21.20 0.99 -24.05
C ASN A 126 -20.01 1.81 -23.52
N LEU A 127 -18.94 1.11 -23.17
CA LEU A 127 -17.79 1.68 -22.47
C LEU A 127 -17.03 2.71 -23.32
N ALA A 128 -16.46 3.69 -22.64
CA ALA A 128 -15.51 4.61 -23.26
C ALA A 128 -14.26 3.87 -23.77
N PRO A 129 -13.49 4.47 -24.70
CA PRO A 129 -12.24 3.89 -25.17
C PRO A 129 -11.29 3.57 -24.02
N SER A 130 -10.51 2.49 -24.15
CA SER A 130 -9.57 2.03 -23.11
C SER A 130 -8.62 3.12 -22.60
N LYS A 131 -8.21 4.06 -23.47
CA LYS A 131 -7.39 5.23 -23.12
C LYS A 131 -8.07 6.18 -22.12
N VAL A 132 -9.40 6.29 -22.16
CA VAL A 132 -10.18 7.11 -21.22
C VAL A 132 -10.38 6.34 -19.92
N LEU A 133 -10.73 5.05 -20.01
CA LEU A 133 -10.90 4.19 -18.83
C LEU A 133 -9.61 4.02 -18.02
N ALA A 134 -8.45 3.97 -18.68
CA ALA A 134 -7.14 3.89 -18.03
C ALA A 134 -6.77 5.14 -17.21
N ARG A 135 -7.52 6.25 -17.34
CA ARG A 135 -7.32 7.46 -16.53
C ARG A 135 -8.11 7.44 -15.22
N VAL A 136 -9.02 6.49 -15.07
CA VAL A 136 -9.93 6.42 -13.93
C VAL A 136 -9.48 5.29 -13.01
N ASN A 137 -9.31 5.61 -11.74
CA ASN A 137 -8.86 4.67 -10.73
C ASN A 137 -10.04 4.07 -9.97
N GLN A 138 -9.78 2.93 -9.33
CA GLN A 138 -10.72 2.35 -8.38
C GLN A 138 -10.92 3.31 -7.20
N GLY A 139 -12.18 3.58 -6.85
CA GLY A 139 -12.56 4.50 -5.79
C GLY A 139 -12.83 5.93 -6.25
N ASP A 140 -12.53 6.29 -7.50
CA ASP A 140 -12.82 7.62 -8.04
C ASP A 140 -14.32 7.89 -8.02
N GLN A 141 -14.69 9.08 -7.54
CA GLN A 141 -16.08 9.52 -7.53
C GLN A 141 -16.51 9.85 -8.96
N VAL A 142 -17.71 9.37 -9.33
CA VAL A 142 -18.29 9.59 -10.66
C VAL A 142 -19.67 10.22 -10.55
N GLN A 143 -20.03 10.96 -11.58
CA GLN A 143 -21.32 11.61 -11.70
C GLN A 143 -22.29 10.73 -12.48
N LEU A 144 -23.55 10.75 -12.04
CA LEU A 144 -24.64 10.06 -12.70
C LEU A 144 -25.50 11.09 -13.43
N SER A 145 -25.46 11.06 -14.75
CA SER A 145 -26.23 11.96 -15.62
C SER A 145 -27.42 11.22 -16.21
N LEU A 146 -28.58 11.85 -16.18
CA LEU A 146 -29.81 11.29 -16.71
C LEU A 146 -30.04 11.74 -18.14
N GLU A 147 -29.87 10.83 -19.09
CA GLU A 147 -30.15 11.07 -20.52
C GLU A 147 -31.35 10.22 -20.94
N GLU A 148 -32.51 10.88 -21.09
CA GLU A 148 -33.81 10.27 -21.42
C GLU A 148 -34.26 9.15 -20.44
N GLN A 149 -33.86 7.91 -20.73
CA GLN A 149 -34.14 6.67 -19.98
C GLN A 149 -32.86 5.91 -19.59
N ARG A 150 -31.70 6.51 -19.82
CA ARG A 150 -30.39 5.92 -19.56
C ARG A 150 -29.67 6.70 -18.47
N LEU A 151 -28.91 5.97 -17.68
CA LEU A 151 -28.07 6.55 -16.65
C LEU A 151 -26.63 6.48 -17.14
N VAL A 152 -26.12 7.64 -17.54
CA VAL A 152 -24.77 7.82 -18.05
C VAL A 152 -23.84 8.09 -16.87
N VAL A 153 -22.66 7.46 -16.89
CA VAL A 153 -21.62 7.66 -15.90
C VAL A 153 -20.51 8.51 -16.52
N THR A 154 -20.22 9.62 -15.86
CA THR A 154 -19.15 10.54 -16.24
C THR A 154 -18.15 10.72 -15.09
N SER A 155 -16.89 10.96 -15.43
CA SER A 155 -15.87 11.38 -14.47
C SER A 155 -16.17 12.79 -13.93
N GLU A 156 -15.50 13.20 -12.86
CA GLU A 156 -15.59 14.57 -12.30
C GLU A 156 -15.24 15.64 -13.35
N ASP A 157 -14.29 15.34 -14.24
CA ASP A 157 -13.90 16.23 -15.34
C ASP A 157 -14.87 16.16 -16.55
N GLY A 158 -16.02 15.48 -16.42
CA GLY A 158 -17.06 15.40 -17.44
C GLY A 158 -16.78 14.37 -18.57
N MET A 159 -15.74 13.56 -18.45
CA MET A 159 -15.42 12.50 -19.42
C MET A 159 -16.44 11.36 -19.34
N TYR A 160 -17.02 10.96 -20.47
CA TYR A 160 -17.90 9.80 -20.55
C TYR A 160 -17.14 8.51 -20.24
N LEU A 161 -17.68 7.66 -19.36
CA LEU A 161 -17.08 6.38 -18.96
C LEU A 161 -17.91 5.18 -19.44
N GLY A 162 -19.24 5.31 -19.44
CA GLY A 162 -20.15 4.27 -19.89
C GLY A 162 -21.59 4.52 -19.45
N GLU A 163 -22.47 3.60 -19.82
CA GLU A 163 -23.88 3.60 -19.43
C GLU A 163 -24.16 2.48 -18.43
N VAL A 164 -24.96 2.75 -17.41
CA VAL A 164 -25.43 1.73 -16.45
C VAL A 164 -26.32 0.72 -17.17
N GLU A 165 -26.13 -0.58 -16.93
CA GLU A 165 -26.93 -1.63 -17.55
C GLU A 165 -28.45 -1.37 -17.49
N PRO A 166 -29.22 -1.67 -18.56
CA PRO A 166 -30.64 -1.31 -18.66
C PRO A 166 -31.51 -1.80 -17.50
N LYS A 167 -31.18 -2.98 -16.94
CA LYS A 167 -31.86 -3.58 -15.79
C LYS A 167 -31.83 -2.68 -14.56
N HIS A 168 -30.70 -2.04 -14.30
CA HIS A 168 -30.51 -1.13 -13.18
C HIS A 168 -30.88 0.31 -13.55
N SER A 169 -30.52 0.74 -14.77
CA SER A 169 -30.78 2.09 -15.28
C SER A 169 -32.27 2.46 -15.22
N SER A 170 -33.15 1.60 -15.74
CA SER A 170 -34.60 1.88 -15.79
C SER A 170 -35.23 2.07 -14.41
N ARG A 171 -34.73 1.39 -13.38
CA ARG A 171 -35.19 1.54 -12.00
C ARG A 171 -34.63 2.81 -11.37
N LEU A 172 -33.32 3.01 -11.43
CA LEU A 172 -32.65 4.16 -10.83
C LEU A 172 -33.16 5.47 -11.44
N VAL A 173 -33.39 5.52 -12.75
CA VAL A 173 -34.01 6.65 -13.45
C VAL A 173 -35.37 7.03 -12.83
N LYS A 174 -36.22 6.05 -12.51
CA LYS A 174 -37.54 6.32 -11.89
C LYS A 174 -37.38 6.89 -10.49
N LEU A 175 -36.47 6.34 -9.68
CA LEU A 175 -36.24 6.79 -8.30
C LEU A 175 -35.59 8.17 -8.25
N ILE A 176 -34.63 8.44 -9.14
CA ILE A 176 -34.00 9.76 -9.32
C ILE A 176 -35.05 10.79 -9.73
N LYS A 177 -35.88 10.49 -10.73
CA LYS A 177 -36.99 11.38 -11.16
C LYS A 177 -38.01 11.62 -10.03
N GLY A 178 -38.21 10.64 -9.16
CA GLY A 178 -39.04 10.77 -7.97
C GLY A 178 -38.43 11.65 -6.86
N GLY A 179 -37.12 11.94 -6.93
CA GLY A 179 -36.42 12.83 -6.02
C GLY A 179 -35.41 12.15 -5.08
N ASN A 180 -35.10 10.87 -5.28
CA ASN A 180 -34.01 10.20 -4.56
C ASN A 180 -32.65 10.71 -5.08
N LYS A 181 -31.66 10.80 -4.20
CA LYS A 181 -30.30 11.22 -4.57
C LYS A 181 -29.32 10.07 -4.35
N TYR A 182 -28.36 10.00 -5.26
CA TYR A 182 -27.36 8.95 -5.31
C TYR A 182 -25.98 9.54 -5.44
N VAL A 183 -25.01 8.79 -4.93
CA VAL A 183 -23.58 9.00 -5.20
C VAL A 183 -23.05 7.71 -5.83
N ALA A 184 -22.03 7.86 -6.68
CA ALA A 184 -21.42 6.72 -7.33
C ALA A 184 -19.90 6.86 -7.30
N ALA A 185 -19.22 5.71 -7.26
CA ALA A 185 -17.78 5.62 -7.41
C ALA A 185 -17.41 4.39 -8.22
N ILE A 186 -16.20 4.41 -8.77
CA ILE A 186 -15.66 3.30 -9.55
C ILE A 186 -15.33 2.14 -8.60
N PHE A 187 -15.96 1.00 -8.83
CA PHE A 187 -15.72 -0.21 -8.07
C PHE A 187 -14.56 -1.04 -8.65
N GLY A 188 -14.42 -1.04 -9.98
CA GLY A 188 -13.33 -1.73 -10.66
C GLY A 188 -13.38 -1.50 -12.16
N VAL A 189 -12.21 -1.40 -12.80
CA VAL A 189 -12.06 -1.24 -14.25
C VAL A 189 -11.09 -2.30 -14.76
N GLU A 190 -11.56 -3.09 -15.70
CA GLU A 190 -10.82 -4.10 -16.45
C GLU A 190 -10.76 -3.71 -17.94
N ALA A 191 -9.99 -4.44 -18.74
CA ALA A 191 -9.80 -4.14 -20.17
C ALA A 191 -11.11 -4.09 -20.99
N THR A 192 -12.15 -4.82 -20.57
CA THR A 192 -13.43 -4.94 -21.31
C THR A 192 -14.66 -4.70 -20.44
N LYS A 193 -14.47 -4.38 -19.16
CA LYS A 193 -15.55 -4.31 -18.17
C LYS A 193 -15.25 -3.20 -17.19
N ALA A 194 -16.24 -2.35 -16.91
CA ALA A 194 -16.16 -1.38 -15.83
C ALA A 194 -17.36 -1.56 -14.90
N GLN A 195 -17.13 -1.43 -13.60
CA GLN A 195 -18.14 -1.56 -12.56
C GLN A 195 -18.12 -0.33 -11.66
N VAL A 196 -19.30 0.13 -11.28
CA VAL A 196 -19.50 1.26 -10.36
C VAL A 196 -20.31 0.79 -9.17
N ILE A 197 -19.97 1.30 -7.99
CA ILE A 197 -20.84 1.22 -6.82
C ILE A 197 -21.73 2.46 -6.80
N ILE A 198 -23.03 2.25 -6.65
CA ILE A 198 -24.02 3.32 -6.55
C ILE A 198 -24.71 3.19 -5.19
N LYS A 199 -24.74 4.28 -4.42
CA LYS A 199 -25.38 4.35 -3.11
C LYS A 199 -26.41 5.46 -3.06
N GLU A 200 -27.57 5.13 -2.52
CA GLU A 200 -28.61 6.10 -2.17
C GLU A 200 -28.20 6.88 -0.92
N ILE A 201 -28.08 8.20 -1.05
CA ILE A 201 -27.75 9.11 0.06
C ILE A 201 -29.00 9.84 0.59
N TYR A 202 -30.08 9.82 -0.18
CA TYR A 202 -31.34 10.43 0.22
C TYR A 202 -32.49 9.69 -0.45
N GLN A 203 -33.44 9.24 0.36
CA GLN A 203 -34.73 8.72 -0.08
C GLN A 203 -35.81 9.74 0.25
N ARG A 204 -36.64 10.07 -0.74
CA ARG A 204 -37.77 10.96 -0.51
C ARG A 204 -38.85 10.26 0.32
N PRO A 205 -39.56 10.94 1.25
CA PRO A 205 -40.52 10.28 2.14
C PRO A 205 -41.65 9.52 1.45
N ASP A 206 -42.06 9.94 0.25
CA ASP A 206 -43.08 9.30 -0.60
C ASP A 206 -42.63 7.97 -1.23
N GLN A 207 -41.32 7.71 -1.23
CA GLN A 207 -40.69 6.49 -1.75
C GLN A 207 -40.07 5.64 -0.65
N SER A 208 -40.37 5.95 0.61
CA SER A 208 -39.88 5.21 1.78
C SER A 208 -40.18 3.71 1.67
N GLY A 209 -39.18 2.87 1.90
CA GLY A 209 -39.31 1.41 1.86
C GLY A 209 -39.20 0.76 0.48
N ILE A 210 -39.02 1.54 -0.60
CA ILE A 210 -38.74 1.02 -1.94
C ILE A 210 -37.21 0.85 -2.07
N PRO A 211 -36.66 -0.38 -2.11
CA PRO A 211 -35.21 -0.57 -2.17
C PRO A 211 -34.66 -0.14 -3.53
N SER A 212 -33.54 0.57 -3.56
CA SER A 212 -32.90 0.98 -4.82
C SER A 212 -32.35 -0.21 -5.59
N PHE A 213 -31.90 -1.25 -4.88
CA PHE A 213 -31.33 -2.47 -5.45
C PHE A 213 -32.06 -3.73 -4.95
N PRO A 214 -33.15 -4.17 -5.61
CA PRO A 214 -33.90 -5.35 -5.20
C PRO A 214 -33.16 -6.63 -5.63
N GLY A 215 -32.55 -7.32 -4.67
CA GLY A 215 -31.94 -8.64 -4.85
C GLY A 215 -31.20 -9.07 -3.60
N LYS A 216 -31.20 -10.37 -3.27
CA LYS A 216 -30.18 -10.90 -2.37
C LYS A 216 -28.83 -10.57 -3.03
N ILE A 217 -27.93 -9.92 -2.30
CA ILE A 217 -26.50 -9.96 -2.63
C ILE A 217 -26.22 -11.47 -2.78
N ALA A 218 -26.07 -11.94 -4.02
CA ALA A 218 -25.56 -13.29 -4.23
C ALA A 218 -24.28 -13.34 -3.42
N ASP A 219 -24.15 -14.28 -2.48
CA ASP A 219 -23.06 -14.44 -1.52
C ASP A 219 -21.69 -14.06 -2.11
N SER A 220 -21.40 -12.76 -2.19
CA SER A 220 -20.06 -12.21 -2.18
C SER A 220 -19.83 -11.92 -0.72
N SER A 221 -19.68 -13.03 0.01
CA SER A 221 -19.01 -13.05 1.29
C SER A 221 -17.75 -12.19 1.17
N HIS A 222 -17.81 -10.98 1.73
CA HIS A 222 -16.84 -10.42 2.66
C HIS A 222 -17.04 -8.91 2.81
N PRO A 223 -17.81 -8.48 3.82
CA PRO A 223 -17.44 -7.28 4.57
C PRO A 223 -16.22 -7.67 5.42
N TYR A 224 -15.02 -7.45 4.91
CA TYR A 224 -13.75 -7.63 5.64
C TYR A 224 -13.58 -8.98 6.37
N ALA A 225 -13.39 -10.07 5.62
CA ALA A 225 -12.52 -11.12 6.14
C ALA A 225 -11.08 -10.70 5.83
N GLY A 226 -10.33 -10.33 6.87
CA GLY A 226 -8.90 -10.15 6.78
C GLY A 226 -8.25 -11.42 6.23
N GLY A 227 -7.29 -11.23 5.33
CA GLY A 227 -6.38 -12.27 4.87
C GLY A 227 -6.91 -13.10 3.69
N LYS A 228 -6.15 -13.05 2.59
CA LYS A 228 -6.23 -13.91 1.39
C LYS A 228 -7.33 -13.62 0.36
N LEU A 229 -6.92 -12.77 -0.60
CA LEU A 229 -7.17 -12.89 -2.05
C LEU A 229 -5.99 -12.16 -2.73
N LEU A 230 -4.75 -12.70 -2.67
CA LEU A 230 -4.11 -13.61 -3.64
C LEU A 230 -4.36 -13.18 -5.10
N ARG A 231 -3.34 -12.66 -5.78
CA ARG A 231 -2.29 -13.48 -6.45
C ARG A 231 -2.95 -14.47 -7.41
N TRP A 232 -3.20 -14.01 -8.62
CA TRP A 232 -3.24 -14.83 -9.83
C TRP A 232 -2.71 -13.92 -10.97
N GLY A 233 -1.51 -14.08 -11.51
CA GLY A 233 -0.55 -15.16 -11.38
C GLY A 233 0.88 -14.64 -11.24
N ILE A 234 1.65 -15.39 -10.47
CA ILE A 234 2.87 -16.10 -10.92
C ILE A 234 2.86 -17.36 -10.07
N VAL A 235 2.48 -18.46 -10.72
CA VAL A 235 2.85 -19.80 -10.27
C VAL A 235 4.33 -19.90 -10.59
N ASP A 236 5.15 -19.88 -9.56
CA ASP A 236 6.23 -20.84 -9.42
C ASP A 236 6.72 -20.81 -7.96
N LYS A 237 6.70 -22.02 -7.39
CA LYS A 237 7.55 -22.61 -6.34
C LYS A 237 7.73 -21.81 -5.05
N GLU A 238 7.13 -22.26 -3.94
CA GLU A 238 7.74 -23.26 -3.03
C GLU A 238 9.20 -22.93 -2.74
N GLU A 239 9.41 -22.11 -1.70
CA GLU A 239 10.35 -22.32 -0.58
C GLU A 239 10.26 -21.09 0.35
N GLU A 240 9.35 -21.15 1.33
CA GLU A 240 9.44 -20.31 2.54
C GLU A 240 10.33 -21.06 3.53
N ALA A 241 11.57 -20.61 3.70
CA ALA A 241 12.30 -20.56 4.98
C ALA A 241 13.75 -20.12 4.72
N GLU A 242 13.99 -18.83 4.43
CA GLU A 242 15.32 -18.28 4.70
C GLU A 242 15.38 -17.86 6.17
N HIS A 243 15.94 -18.82 6.92
CA HIS A 243 16.57 -18.66 8.20
C HIS A 243 17.24 -17.28 8.36
N PHE A 244 17.01 -16.68 9.53
CA PHE A 244 18.02 -15.83 10.16
C PHE A 244 19.29 -16.68 10.32
N GLU A 245 20.26 -16.53 9.43
CA GLU A 245 21.65 -16.86 9.72
C GLU A 245 22.40 -15.54 9.90
N GLU A 246 22.76 -15.27 11.16
CA GLU A 246 23.91 -14.44 11.46
C GLU A 246 25.14 -15.16 10.88
N GLU A 247 25.65 -14.70 9.73
CA GLU A 247 27.06 -14.94 9.42
C GLU A 247 27.89 -14.15 10.43
N VAL A 248 28.30 -14.87 11.47
CA VAL A 248 29.39 -14.49 12.34
C VAL A 248 30.66 -14.73 11.51
N GLU A 249 31.20 -13.68 10.89
CA GLU A 249 32.58 -13.70 10.39
C GLU A 249 33.52 -13.78 11.62
N ASP A 250 33.82 -15.01 12.03
CA ASP A 250 34.94 -15.34 12.89
C ASP A 250 36.19 -15.49 12.01
N SER A 251 36.85 -14.37 11.71
CA SER A 251 38.19 -14.38 11.14
C SER A 251 39.21 -14.43 12.28
N SER A 252 39.40 -15.61 12.86
CA SER A 252 40.53 -15.93 13.74
C SER A 252 41.41 -17.02 13.13
N GLU A 253 42.01 -16.75 11.97
CA GLU A 253 43.28 -17.39 11.60
C GLU A 253 44.42 -16.68 12.33
N GLU A 254 44.60 -17.02 13.61
CA GLU A 254 45.88 -16.83 14.29
C GLU A 254 46.89 -17.84 13.71
N MET A 255 47.66 -17.41 12.71
CA MET A 255 48.98 -17.97 12.47
C MET A 255 49.85 -17.64 13.68
N LEU A 256 50.09 -18.62 14.55
CA LEU A 256 51.19 -18.56 15.51
C LEU A 256 52.42 -19.29 14.94
N PRO A 257 53.62 -18.70 15.07
CA PRO A 257 54.83 -19.17 14.42
C PRO A 257 55.42 -20.42 15.09
N ASP A 258 56.05 -21.25 14.27
CA ASP A 258 56.93 -22.34 14.68
C ASP A 258 58.00 -21.88 15.68
N GLY A 259 58.14 -22.62 16.77
CA GLY A 259 59.36 -22.63 17.58
C GLY A 259 59.12 -22.48 19.07
N PHE A 260 59.17 -23.59 19.80
CA PHE A 260 60.27 -23.93 20.71
C PHE A 260 59.85 -25.13 21.58
N SER A 261 60.39 -26.30 21.26
CA SER A 261 60.45 -27.44 22.17
C SER A 261 61.68 -27.28 23.06
N VAL A 262 61.47 -27.11 24.37
CA VAL A 262 62.47 -27.33 25.43
C VAL A 262 61.75 -28.21 26.45
N VAL A 263 61.82 -29.54 26.31
CA VAL A 263 62.81 -30.44 26.95
C VAL A 263 62.96 -30.14 28.43
N GLU A 264 62.48 -31.07 29.27
CA GLU A 264 63.12 -31.59 30.48
C GLU A 264 62.12 -32.60 31.08
N ASP A 265 62.22 -33.87 30.72
CA ASP A 265 63.09 -34.89 31.33
C ASP A 265 62.74 -35.22 32.79
N ILE A 266 62.27 -36.48 32.94
CA ILE A 266 62.78 -37.50 33.90
C ILE A 266 62.42 -37.21 35.38
N GLU A 267 61.80 -38.09 36.17
CA GLU A 267 61.76 -39.56 36.25
C GLU A 267 60.51 -39.99 37.06
#